data_AF-L0JTP9-F1
#
_entry.id   AF-L0JTP9-F1
#
_cell.length_a   1.000
_cell.length_b   1.000
_cell.length_c   1.000
_cell.angle_alpha   90.00
_cell.angle_beta   90.00
_cell.angle_gamma   90.00
#
_symmetry.space_group_name_H-M   'P 1'
#
loop_
_entity.id
_entity.type
_entity.pdbx_description
1 polymer ?
#
loop_
_entity_poly.entity_id
_entity_poly.type
_entity_poly.pdbx_seq_one_letter_code
_entity_poly.pdbx_strand_id
1 'polypeptide(L)' 'MSDRPLLLEIITSLEEQGFDRDEYQLQWMIDAEALERLVDSTGPQTDTDLEIRFSVEEFCILVTGSDVTVSRAS' A
#
# COMPACT_ATOMS: atom_id res chain seq x y z
N MET A 1 4.09 8.07 -7.50
CA MET A 1 4.61 8.18 -6.13
C MET A 1 4.80 9.64 -5.79
N SER A 2 3.97 10.18 -4.90
CA SER A 2 4.22 11.50 -4.33
C SER A 2 5.48 11.43 -3.43
N ASP A 3 6.08 12.55 -3.04
CA ASP A 3 7.09 12.62 -1.96
C ASP A 3 6.54 12.20 -0.56
N ARG A 4 5.38 11.53 -0.52
CA ARG A 4 4.72 11.11 0.70
C ARG A 4 5.13 9.67 1.01
N PRO A 5 5.42 9.33 2.28
CA PRO A 5 5.73 7.96 2.67
C PRO A 5 4.62 7.00 2.22
N LEU A 6 5.00 5.82 1.72
CA LEU A 6 4.06 4.81 1.22
C LEU A 6 2.97 4.47 2.25
N LEU A 7 3.33 4.44 3.53
CA LEU A 7 2.41 4.27 4.64
C LEU A 7 1.25 5.29 4.62
N LEU A 8 1.56 6.56 4.35
CA LEU A 8 0.57 7.62 4.34
C LEU A 8 -0.36 7.51 3.13
N GLU A 9 0.17 7.11 1.97
CA GLU A 9 -0.66 6.83 0.79
C GLU A 9 -1.63 5.68 1.07
N ILE A 10 -1.16 4.56 1.65
CA ILE A 10 -2.02 3.43 2.03
C ILE A 10 -3.12 3.85 3.02
N ILE A 11 -2.78 4.61 4.06
CA ILE A 11 -3.74 5.11 5.06
C ILE A 11 -4.77 6.04 4.41
N THR A 12 -4.32 6.95 3.55
CA THR A 12 -5.21 7.89 2.86
C THR A 12 -6.20 7.14 1.97
N SER A 13 -5.74 6.14 1.21
CA SER A 13 -6.60 5.33 0.36
C SER A 13 -7.59 4.46 1.14
N LEU A 14 -7.24 4.02 2.36
CA LEU A 14 -8.16 3.31 3.26
C LEU A 14 -9.22 4.26 3.84
N GLU A 15 -8.82 5.46 4.28
CA GLU A 15 -9.74 6.48 4.80
C GLU A 15 -10.71 6.98 3.71
N GLU A 16 -10.26 7.12 2.46
CA GLU A 16 -11.11 7.47 1.32
C GLU A 16 -12.20 6.42 1.03
N GLN A 17 -11.95 5.16 1.38
CA GLN A 17 -12.95 4.08 1.30
C GLN A 17 -13.88 4.02 2.53
N GLY A 18 -13.69 4.91 3.50
CA GLY A 18 -14.55 5.07 4.66
C GLY A 18 -14.14 4.26 5.89
N PHE A 19 -12.90 3.76 5.94
CA PHE A 19 -12.38 3.06 7.12
C PHE A 19 -11.74 4.02 8.11
N ASP A 20 -12.11 3.88 9.39
CA ASP A 20 -11.46 4.64 10.44
C ASP A 20 -10.09 4.01 10.75
N ARG A 21 -9.10 4.85 11.03
CA ARG A 21 -7.73 4.42 11.32
C ARG A 21 -7.64 3.54 12.57
N ASP A 22 -8.63 3.63 13.45
CA ASP A 22 -8.75 2.77 14.63
C ASP A 22 -9.27 1.35 14.31
N GLU A 23 -9.89 1.15 13.15
CA GLU A 23 -10.44 -0.15 12.72
C GLU A 23 -9.35 -1.07 12.16
N TYR A 24 -8.33 -0.52 11.51
CA TYR A 24 -7.26 -1.31 10.89
C TYR A 24 -5.91 -1.13 11.58
N GLN A 25 -5.41 -2.19 12.22
CA GLN A 25 -4.10 -2.21 12.89
C GLN A 25 -2.94 -2.38 11.88
N LEU A 26 -2.80 -1.46 10.92
CA LEU A 26 -1.87 -1.58 9.78
C LEU A 26 -0.42 -1.90 10.20
N GLN A 27 0.06 -1.22 11.24
CA GLN A 27 1.41 -1.40 11.80
C GLN A 27 1.69 -2.81 12.34
N TRP A 28 0.65 -3.57 12.67
CA TRP A 28 0.76 -4.96 13.12
C TRP A 28 0.67 -5.94 11.96
N MET A 29 0.15 -5.51 10.81
CA MET A 29 -0.06 -6.34 9.63
C MET A 29 1.09 -6.24 8.64
N ILE A 30 1.63 -5.03 8.43
CA ILE A 30 2.69 -4.76 7.47
C ILE A 30 3.79 -3.88 8.08
N ASP A 31 5.03 -4.19 7.71
CA ASP A 31 6.15 -3.28 7.88
C ASP A 31 6.20 -2.36 6.66
N ALA A 32 5.68 -1.15 6.80
CA ALA A 32 5.55 -0.21 5.70
C ALA A 32 6.92 0.33 5.22
N GLU A 33 7.92 0.41 6.10
CA GLU A 33 9.27 0.81 5.72
C GLU A 33 9.92 -0.27 4.85
N ALA A 34 9.79 -1.54 5.25
CA ALA A 34 10.26 -2.66 4.44
C ALA A 34 9.56 -2.74 3.08
N LEU A 35 8.27 -2.44 3.04
CA LEU A 35 7.48 -2.39 1.82
C LEU A 35 7.93 -1.27 0.88
N GLU A 36 8.15 -0.07 1.41
CA GLU A 36 8.66 1.08 0.66
C GLU A 36 10.04 0.78 0.06
N ARG A 37 10.94 0.18 0.85
CA ARG A 37 12.25 -0.26 0.37
C ARG A 37 12.17 -1.32 -0.73
N LEU A 38 11.17 -2.20 -0.68
CA LEU A 38 10.93 -3.19 -1.73
C LEU A 38 10.50 -2.51 -3.03
N VAL A 39 9.56 -1.57 -2.95
CA VAL A 39 9.09 -0.79 -4.11
C VAL A 39 10.25 0.03 -4.72
N ASP A 40 11.02 0.72 -3.89
CA ASP A 40 12.19 1.49 -4.33
C ASP A 40 13.29 0.61 -4.96
N SER A 41 13.46 -0.62 -4.46
CA SER A 41 14.43 -1.56 -5.03
C SER A 41 14.10 -1.99 -6.46
N THR A 42 12.81 -1.92 -6.84
CA THR A 42 12.34 -2.22 -8.18
C THR A 42 12.27 -1.00 -9.09
N GLY A 43 12.98 0.09 -8.75
CA GLY A 43 13.04 1.33 -9.51
C GLY A 43 13.33 1.18 -11.02
N PRO A 44 13.38 2.29 -11.78
CA PRO A 44 13.23 2.33 -13.25
C PRO A 44 14.25 1.53 -14.08
N GLN A 45 15.24 0.89 -13.46
CA GLN A 45 16.20 -0.02 -14.08
C GLN A 45 15.67 -1.45 -14.26
N THR A 46 14.62 -1.82 -13.52
CA THR A 46 13.91 -3.09 -13.65
C THR A 46 12.66 -2.86 -14.48
N ASP A 47 12.64 -3.39 -15.70
CA ASP A 47 11.48 -3.42 -16.62
C ASP A 47 10.39 -4.39 -16.09
N THR A 48 10.20 -4.41 -14.77
CA THR A 48 9.33 -5.33 -14.05
C THR A 48 8.32 -4.49 -13.30
N ASP A 49 7.09 -4.49 -13.77
CA ASP A 49 5.94 -3.96 -13.02
C ASP A 49 5.78 -4.79 -11.73
N LEU A 50 6.39 -4.33 -10.64
CA LEU A 50 6.18 -4.92 -9.33
C LEU A 50 4.78 -4.53 -8.85
N GLU A 51 3.93 -5.54 -8.71
CA GLU A 51 2.64 -5.45 -8.05
C GLU A 51 2.69 -6.18 -6.72
N ILE A 52 2.46 -5.45 -5.62
CA ILE A 52 2.35 -6.04 -4.29
C ILE A 52 0.89 -5.99 -3.89
N ARG A 53 0.29 -7.17 -3.67
CA ARG A 53 -1.09 -7.31 -3.21
C ARG A 53 -1.11 -7.91 -1.82
N PHE A 54 -1.83 -7.27 -0.90
CA PHE A 54 -2.07 -7.81 0.42
C PHE A 54 -3.46 -7.42 0.92
N SER A 55 -4.00 -8.23 1.83
CA SER A 55 -5.30 -7.98 2.41
C SER A 55 -5.18 -7.32 3.77
N VAL A 56 -5.99 -6.28 3.98
CA VAL A 56 -6.23 -5.66 5.28
C VAL A 56 -7.70 -5.85 5.57
N GLU A 57 -8.00 -6.78 6.48
CA GLU A 57 -9.37 -7.22 6.77
C GLU A 57 -10.14 -7.62 5.50
N GLU A 58 -11.17 -6.85 5.14
CA GLU A 58 -12.02 -7.06 3.96
C GLU A 58 -11.55 -6.30 2.72
N PHE A 59 -10.38 -5.66 2.75
CA PHE A 59 -9.82 -4.92 1.61
C PHE A 59 -8.61 -5.62 1.02
N CYS A 60 -8.47 -5.47 -0.29
CA CYS A 60 -7.28 -5.78 -1.05
C CYS A 60 -6.58 -4.47 -1.42
N ILE A 61 -5.35 -4.33 -0.93
CA ILE A 61 -4.47 -3.21 -1.22
C ILE A 61 -3.49 -3.65 -2.31
N LEU A 62 -3.47 -2.92 -3.41
CA LEU A 62 -2.52 -3.07 -4.50
C LEU A 62 -1.55 -1.89 -4.47
N VAL A 63 -0.28 -2.19 -4.24
CA VAL A 63 0.82 -1.24 -4.33
C VAL A 63 1.60 -1.53 -5.60
N THR A 64 1.75 -0.51 -6.43
CA THR A 64 2.61 -0.53 -7.63
C THR A 64 3.78 0.43 -7.43
N GLY A 65 4.74 0.50 -8.35
CA GLY A 65 5.79 1.52 -8.31
C GLY A 65 5.29 2.96 -8.52
N SER A 66 4.01 3.16 -8.88
CA SER A 66 3.47 4.47 -9.21
C SER A 66 2.28 4.90 -8.36
N ASP A 67 1.48 3.95 -7.87
CA ASP A 67 0.16 4.18 -7.28
C ASP A 67 -0.20 3.13 -6.21
N VAL A 68 -1.11 3.51 -5.31
CA VAL A 68 -1.75 2.63 -4.31
C VAL A 68 -3.25 2.60 -4.55
N THR A 69 -3.80 1.42 -4.79
CA THR A 69 -5.24 1.21 -5.00
C THR A 69 -5.82 0.32 -3.91
N VAL A 70 -6.97 0.71 -3.35
CA VAL A 70 -7.71 -0.07 -2.36
C VAL A 70 -9.04 -0.51 -2.95
N SER A 71 -9.35 -1.80 -2.83
CA SER A 71 -10.62 -2.39 -3.27
C SER A 71 -11.15 -3.36 -2.21
N ARG A 72 -12.46 -3.61 -2.18
CA ARG A 72 -13.01 -4.67 -1.31
C ARG A 72 -12.63 -6.05 -1.84
N ALA A 73 -12.14 -6.91 -0.95
CA ALA A 73 -11.99 -8.34 -1.21
C ALA A 73 -13.38 -8.95 -1.46
N SER A 74 -13.51 -9.69 -2.56
CA SER A 74 -14.77 -10.30 -3.01
C SER A 74 -15.10 -11.59 -2.26
#